data_AF-A0A968FVZ8-F1
#
_entry.id   AF-A0A968FVZ8-F1
#
_cell.length_a   1.000
_cell.length_b   1.000
_cell.length_c   1.000
_cell.angle_alpha   90.00
_cell.angle_beta   90.00
_cell.angle_gamma   90.00
#
_symmetry.space_group_name_H-M   'P 1'
#
loop_
_entity.id
_entity.type
_entity.pdbx_description
1 polymer ?
#
loop_
_entity_poly.entity_id
_entity_poly.type
_entity_poly.pdbx_seq_one_letter_code
_entity_poly.pdbx_strand_id
1 'polypeptide(L)'
;MNTASAASTVRFRETVLLLLILVLAFAAFSYRLGEIPPYHNDENFYVESARHMVESGDYLTPVYHEKKRFAKPPLFYWLVSLAYKTFGVQLASARGVSAVFGTLCIAVTFFLARRLFGREAALVSAFLLPGMVLHFQISRWAITDMTLNFFILLAFYFFVRGYQEEKTRPRDFLLFYGAIALGFLTKGPPALVIPGLTLALFLLLRRDGALVRQLRLGTGALIVIAVNLPWFALMFHLHGDAFKDHILGAEIRDRIVHDTPFSGYYVG
;
A
#
# COMPACT_ATOMS: atom_id res chain seq x y z
N MET A 1 -26.94 -26.68 25.13
CA MET A 1 -26.45 -26.15 23.84
C MET A 1 -24.95 -26.33 23.78
N ASN A 2 -24.45 -27.00 22.73
CA ASN A 2 -23.06 -27.43 22.61
C ASN A 2 -22.13 -26.21 22.42
N THR A 3 -21.02 -26.12 23.16
CA THR A 3 -20.09 -24.97 23.13
C THR A 3 -19.53 -24.70 21.72
N ALA A 4 -19.37 -25.74 20.92
CA ALA A 4 -18.98 -25.65 19.50
C ALA A 4 -20.01 -24.90 18.63
N SER A 5 -21.31 -25.09 18.90
CA SER A 5 -22.42 -24.43 18.18
C SER A 5 -22.50 -22.94 18.53
N ALA A 6 -22.28 -22.57 19.79
CA ALA A 6 -22.20 -21.17 20.18
C ALA A 6 -20.99 -20.46 19.53
N ALA A 7 -19.84 -21.13 19.48
CA ALA A 7 -18.62 -20.59 18.86
C ALA A 7 -18.72 -20.45 17.33
N SER A 8 -19.48 -21.30 16.64
CA SER A 8 -19.74 -21.16 15.19
C SER A 8 -20.67 -19.99 14.91
N THR A 9 -21.74 -19.81 15.69
CA THR A 9 -22.70 -18.71 15.54
C THR A 9 -22.05 -17.36 15.77
N VAL A 10 -21.17 -17.27 16.77
CA VAL A 10 -20.39 -16.05 17.05
C VAL A 10 -19.48 -15.69 15.87
N ARG A 11 -18.74 -16.66 15.32
CA ARG A 11 -17.87 -16.45 14.16
C ARG A 11 -18.65 -16.04 12.90
N PHE A 12 -19.83 -16.63 12.70
CA PHE A 12 -20.72 -16.27 11.61
C PHE A 12 -21.18 -14.81 11.73
N ARG A 13 -21.69 -14.40 12.89
CA ARG A 13 -22.15 -13.01 13.12
C ARG A 13 -21.02 -12.00 12.89
N GLU A 14 -19.83 -12.28 13.40
CA GLU A 14 -18.64 -11.44 13.23
C GLU A 14 -18.27 -11.28 11.74
N THR A 15 -18.29 -12.37 10.99
CA THR A 15 -18.01 -12.35 9.55
C THR A 15 -19.05 -11.51 8.80
N VAL A 16 -20.33 -11.69 9.12
CA VAL A 16 -21.42 -10.90 8.51
C VAL A 16 -21.27 -9.42 8.82
N LEU A 17 -20.96 -9.06 10.07
CA LEU A 17 -20.73 -7.66 10.46
C LEU A 17 -19.54 -7.06 9.73
N LEU A 18 -18.42 -7.77 9.64
CA LEU A 18 -17.25 -7.31 8.88
C LEU A 18 -17.63 -7.10 7.41
N LEU A 19 -18.29 -8.06 6.77
CA LEU A 19 -18.70 -7.94 5.37
C LEU A 19 -19.63 -6.75 5.16
N LEU A 20 -20.59 -6.54 6.07
CA LEU A 20 -21.48 -5.37 6.02
C LEU A 20 -20.68 -4.06 6.11
N ILE A 21 -19.74 -3.95 7.05
CA ILE A 21 -18.85 -2.78 7.17
C ILE A 21 -18.06 -2.56 5.88
N LEU A 22 -17.47 -3.61 5.31
CA LEU A 22 -16.67 -3.50 4.08
C LEU A 22 -17.51 -3.06 2.88
N VAL A 23 -18.73 -3.60 2.74
CA VAL A 23 -19.67 -3.21 1.67
C VAL A 23 -20.10 -1.76 1.83
N LEU A 24 -20.48 -1.34 3.03
CA LEU A 24 -20.88 0.04 3.30
C LEU A 24 -19.72 1.03 3.10
N ALA A 25 -18.52 0.68 3.56
CA ALA A 25 -17.32 1.49 3.36
C ALA A 25 -16.98 1.61 1.88
N PHE A 26 -16.98 0.50 1.13
CA PHE A 26 -16.74 0.52 -0.31
C PHE A 26 -17.78 1.36 -1.05
N ALA A 27 -19.07 1.20 -0.72
CA ALA A 27 -20.14 2.00 -1.29
C ALA A 27 -19.91 3.50 -1.02
N ALA A 28 -19.56 3.87 0.21
CA ALA A 28 -19.27 5.25 0.59
C ALA A 28 -18.03 5.82 -0.12
N PHE A 29 -16.95 5.05 -0.22
CA PHE A 29 -15.74 5.46 -0.95
C PHE A 29 -16.00 5.57 -2.46
N SER A 30 -16.81 4.67 -3.03
CA SER A 30 -17.13 4.67 -4.46
C SER A 30 -18.20 5.69 -4.88
N TYR A 31 -18.90 6.30 -3.92
CA TYR A 31 -20.00 7.20 -4.21
C TYR A 31 -19.54 8.44 -4.98
N ARG A 32 -20.06 8.62 -6.20
CA ARG A 32 -19.82 9.80 -7.05
C ARG A 32 -18.35 10.12 -7.28
N LEU A 33 -17.50 9.09 -7.44
CA LEU A 33 -16.06 9.28 -7.64
C LEU A 33 -15.69 10.13 -8.85
N GLY A 34 -16.54 10.23 -9.87
CA GLY A 34 -16.26 10.99 -11.09
C GLY A 34 -16.70 12.47 -11.06
N GLU A 35 -17.47 12.91 -10.07
CA GLU A 35 -18.12 14.23 -10.14
C GLU A 35 -17.18 15.41 -9.87
N ILE A 36 -16.21 15.22 -8.98
CA ILE A 36 -15.29 16.29 -8.57
C ILE A 36 -13.98 16.11 -9.35
N PRO A 37 -13.55 17.09 -10.17
CA PRO A 37 -12.25 17.05 -10.83
C PRO A 37 -11.11 16.85 -9.82
N PRO A 38 -9.93 16.35 -10.24
CA PRO A 38 -8.79 16.19 -9.34
C PRO A 38 -8.40 17.53 -8.71
N TYR A 39 -8.61 17.65 -7.40
CA TYR A 39 -8.19 18.82 -6.62
C TYR A 39 -6.75 18.65 -6.12
N HIS A 40 -6.32 17.41 -5.91
CA HIS A 40 -5.00 17.09 -5.41
C HIS A 40 -4.02 16.99 -6.58
N ASN A 41 -2.99 17.84 -6.59
CA ASN A 41 -2.01 17.92 -7.70
C ASN A 41 -1.40 16.55 -8.04
N ASP A 42 -1.18 15.71 -7.02
CA ASP A 42 -0.58 14.39 -7.23
C ASP A 42 -1.47 13.41 -7.98
N GLU A 43 -2.80 13.56 -7.89
CA GLU A 43 -3.78 12.67 -8.53
C GLU A 43 -3.65 12.73 -10.06
N ASN A 44 -3.42 13.93 -10.62
CA ASN A 44 -3.25 14.13 -12.05
C ASN A 44 -2.06 13.34 -12.62
N PHE A 45 -0.97 13.20 -11.87
CA PHE A 45 0.18 12.40 -12.34
C PHE A 45 -0.21 10.95 -12.57
N TYR A 46 -1.00 10.34 -11.67
CA TYR A 46 -1.36 8.94 -11.79
C TYR A 46 -2.44 8.71 -12.84
N VAL A 47 -3.46 9.57 -12.87
CA VAL A 47 -4.55 9.53 -13.85
C VAL A 47 -4.01 9.66 -15.27
N GLU A 48 -3.25 10.71 -15.56
CA GLU A 48 -2.76 10.96 -16.92
C GLU A 48 -1.66 10.00 -17.35
N SER A 49 -0.72 9.65 -16.46
CA SER A 49 0.33 8.70 -16.85
C SER A 49 -0.24 7.31 -17.11
N ALA A 50 -1.21 6.85 -16.30
CA ALA A 50 -1.86 5.57 -16.55
C ALA A 50 -2.70 5.60 -17.84
N ARG A 51 -3.35 6.73 -18.16
CA ARG A 51 -4.04 6.92 -19.44
C ARG A 51 -3.07 6.78 -20.60
N HIS A 52 -1.92 7.46 -20.53
CA HIS A 52 -0.87 7.36 -21.54
C HIS A 52 -0.34 5.93 -21.68
N MET A 53 -0.14 5.18 -20.58
CA MET A 53 0.29 3.78 -20.64
C MET A 53 -0.75 2.89 -21.33
N VAL A 54 -2.04 3.17 -21.15
CA VAL A 54 -3.12 2.47 -21.87
C VAL A 54 -3.11 2.80 -23.37
N GLU A 55 -2.97 4.08 -23.72
CA GLU A 55 -2.99 4.57 -25.11
C GLU A 55 -1.75 4.16 -25.91
N SER A 56 -0.56 4.27 -25.33
CA SER A 56 0.71 3.95 -25.99
C SER A 56 1.06 2.45 -25.96
N GLY A 57 0.51 1.70 -25.01
CA GLY A 57 0.89 0.31 -24.76
C GLY A 57 2.23 0.15 -24.01
N ASP A 58 2.96 1.23 -23.73
CA ASP A 58 4.15 1.20 -22.87
C ASP A 58 3.72 1.19 -21.40
N TYR A 59 3.74 0.02 -20.77
CA TYR A 59 3.48 -0.14 -19.35
C TYR A 59 4.75 -0.06 -18.47
N LEU A 60 5.92 0.20 -19.05
CA LEU A 60 7.16 0.31 -18.28
C LEU A 60 7.44 1.76 -17.89
N THR A 61 7.27 2.70 -18.83
CA THR A 61 7.67 4.11 -18.68
C THR A 61 6.48 5.02 -18.39
N PRO A 62 6.29 5.54 -17.15
CA PRO A 62 5.28 6.55 -16.89
C PRO A 62 5.65 7.87 -17.59
N VAL A 63 4.67 8.51 -18.23
CA VAL A 63 4.84 9.79 -18.94
C VAL A 63 3.74 10.75 -18.51
N TYR A 64 4.10 11.99 -18.21
CA TYR A 64 3.17 13.07 -17.86
C TYR A 64 3.53 14.33 -18.63
N HIS A 65 2.59 14.88 -19.40
CA HIS A 65 2.81 16.00 -20.33
C HIS A 65 4.10 15.82 -21.16
N GLU A 66 4.21 14.68 -21.85
CA GLU A 66 5.33 14.32 -22.74
C GLU A 66 6.69 14.16 -22.04
N LYS A 67 6.75 14.33 -20.71
CA LYS A 67 7.95 14.14 -19.91
C LYS A 67 7.92 12.79 -19.21
N LYS A 68 9.04 12.07 -19.27
CA LYS A 68 9.21 10.82 -18.53
C LYS A 68 9.16 11.11 -17.03
N ARG A 69 8.39 10.31 -16.30
CA ARG A 69 8.21 10.42 -14.85
C ARG A 69 8.83 9.22 -14.17
N PHE A 70 10.03 9.40 -13.63
CA PHE A 70 10.78 8.36 -12.92
C PHE A 70 10.59 8.41 -11.40
N ALA A 71 9.72 9.31 -10.90
CA ALA A 71 9.59 9.61 -9.49
C ALA A 71 8.95 8.49 -8.64
N LYS A 72 8.20 7.57 -9.26
CA LYS A 72 7.46 6.50 -8.56
C LYS A 72 7.53 5.18 -9.31
N PRO A 73 7.64 4.03 -8.61
CA PRO A 73 7.56 2.71 -9.21
C PRO A 73 6.16 2.40 -9.79
N PRO A 74 5.99 1.31 -10.56
CA PRO A 74 4.92 1.21 -11.55
C PRO A 74 3.61 0.59 -11.02
N LEU A 75 3.59 -0.02 -9.82
CA LEU A 75 2.47 -0.90 -9.44
C LEU A 75 1.13 -0.17 -9.39
N PHE A 76 1.10 1.05 -8.85
CA PHE A 76 -0.14 1.83 -8.81
C PHE A 76 -0.60 2.23 -10.22
N TYR A 77 0.33 2.59 -11.11
CA TYR A 77 0.01 2.87 -12.51
C TYR A 77 -0.54 1.64 -13.22
N TRP A 78 -0.01 0.44 -12.96
CA TRP A 78 -0.54 -0.81 -13.51
C TRP A 78 -1.95 -1.11 -13.01
N LEU A 79 -2.22 -0.89 -11.72
CA LEU A 79 -3.55 -1.06 -11.16
C LEU A 79 -4.57 -0.09 -11.78
N VAL A 80 -4.20 1.17 -11.95
CA VAL A 80 -5.06 2.17 -12.63
C VAL A 80 -5.23 1.84 -14.11
N SER A 81 -4.17 1.43 -14.80
CA SER A 81 -4.22 1.01 -16.20
C SER A 81 -5.14 -0.19 -16.40
N LEU A 82 -5.11 -1.16 -15.47
CA LEU A 82 -6.02 -2.29 -15.46
C LEU A 82 -7.47 -1.81 -15.28
N ALA A 83 -7.73 -0.91 -14.33
CA ALA A 83 -9.06 -0.34 -14.11
C ALA A 83 -9.58 0.43 -15.33
N TYR A 84 -8.70 1.16 -16.04
CA TYR A 84 -9.05 1.82 -17.31
C TYR A 84 -9.40 0.84 -18.41
N LYS A 85 -8.67 -0.27 -18.53
CA LYS A 85 -9.00 -1.31 -19.51
C LYS A 85 -10.33 -2.01 -19.21
N THR A 86 -10.70 -2.16 -17.93
CA THR A 86 -11.92 -2.88 -17.54
C THR A 86 -13.16 -1.99 -17.46
N PHE A 87 -13.02 -0.74 -17.02
CA PHE A 87 -14.15 0.17 -16.74
C PHE A 87 -14.14 1.45 -17.57
N GLY A 88 -13.19 1.60 -18.50
CA GLY A 88 -13.00 2.79 -19.31
C GLY A 88 -12.11 3.84 -18.66
N VAL A 89 -11.54 4.71 -19.50
CA VAL A 89 -10.68 5.83 -19.09
C VAL A 89 -11.55 6.94 -18.53
N GLN A 90 -11.73 6.94 -17.20
CA GLN A 90 -12.47 7.96 -16.48
C GLN A 90 -11.97 8.06 -15.04
N LEU A 91 -12.16 9.22 -14.41
CA LEU A 91 -11.67 9.48 -13.05
C LEU A 91 -12.19 8.48 -12.01
N ALA A 92 -13.45 8.04 -12.17
CA ALA A 92 -14.05 7.03 -11.28
C ALA A 92 -13.31 5.68 -11.33
N SER A 93 -12.80 5.26 -12.49
CA SER A 93 -12.04 4.02 -12.65
C SER A 93 -10.70 4.09 -11.89
N ALA A 94 -10.00 5.23 -11.99
CA ALA A 94 -8.73 5.43 -11.28
C ALA A 94 -8.94 5.51 -9.76
N ARG A 95 -9.90 6.32 -9.31
CA ARG A 95 -10.24 6.44 -7.88
C ARG A 95 -10.80 5.15 -7.30
N GLY A 96 -11.43 4.32 -8.14
CA GLY A 96 -11.91 2.99 -7.77
C GLY A 96 -10.81 2.09 -7.22
N VAL A 97 -9.57 2.23 -7.72
CA VAL A 97 -8.41 1.50 -7.18
C VAL A 97 -8.18 1.87 -5.71
N SER A 98 -8.11 3.17 -5.40
CA SER A 98 -7.93 3.64 -4.02
C SER A 98 -9.11 3.26 -3.12
N ALA A 99 -10.34 3.28 -3.64
CA ALA A 99 -11.51 2.85 -2.89
C ALA A 99 -11.43 1.37 -2.50
N VAL A 100 -10.99 0.51 -3.43
CA VAL A 100 -10.74 -0.92 -3.14
C VAL A 100 -9.68 -1.08 -2.06
N PHE A 101 -8.51 -0.48 -2.23
CA PHE A 101 -7.42 -0.62 -1.24
C PHE A 101 -7.76 0.02 0.11
N GLY A 102 -8.51 1.13 0.13
CA GLY A 102 -9.04 1.77 1.32
C GLY A 102 -10.00 0.84 2.08
N THR A 103 -10.86 0.11 1.39
CA THR A 103 -11.71 -0.93 2.00
C THR A 103 -10.88 -2.12 2.48
N LEU A 104 -9.90 -2.57 1.72
CA LEU A 104 -9.03 -3.69 2.13
C LEU A 104 -8.20 -3.37 3.39
N CYS A 105 -7.77 -2.11 3.56
CA CYS A 105 -7.14 -1.65 4.80
C CYS A 105 -8.02 -1.89 6.04
N ILE A 106 -9.35 -1.71 5.93
CA ILE A 106 -10.30 -1.99 7.03
C ILE A 106 -10.27 -3.48 7.39
N ALA A 107 -10.27 -4.37 6.39
CA ALA A 107 -10.21 -5.81 6.62
C ALA A 107 -8.89 -6.22 7.30
N VAL A 108 -7.75 -5.71 6.85
CA VAL A 108 -6.45 -6.04 7.46
C VAL A 108 -6.35 -5.47 8.88
N THR A 109 -6.85 -4.26 9.10
CA THR A 109 -6.93 -3.63 10.43
C THR A 109 -7.77 -4.47 11.38
N PHE A 110 -8.93 -4.96 10.92
CA PHE A 110 -9.76 -5.88 11.69
C PHE A 110 -8.99 -7.13 12.10
N PHE A 111 -8.33 -7.82 11.16
CA PHE A 111 -7.62 -9.06 11.47
C PHE A 111 -6.40 -8.83 12.39
N LEU A 112 -5.71 -7.71 12.23
CA LEU A 112 -4.59 -7.31 13.08
C LEU A 112 -5.07 -6.97 14.50
N ALA A 113 -6.10 -6.13 14.64
CA ALA A 113 -6.70 -5.78 15.92
C ALA A 113 -7.30 -7.01 16.61
N ARG A 114 -7.93 -7.92 15.86
CA ARG A 114 -8.46 -9.18 16.41
C ARG A 114 -7.40 -10.01 17.10
N ARG A 115 -6.20 -10.03 16.52
CA ARG A 115 -5.07 -10.79 17.02
C ARG A 115 -4.36 -10.11 18.20
N LEU A 116 -4.27 -8.79 18.19
CA LEU A 116 -3.58 -8.02 19.23
C LEU A 116 -4.45 -7.72 20.46
N PHE A 117 -5.73 -7.44 20.25
CA PHE A 117 -6.61 -6.84 21.25
C PHE A 117 -7.97 -7.57 21.39
N GLY A 118 -8.18 -8.64 20.63
CA GLY A 118 -9.40 -9.45 20.69
C GLY A 118 -10.56 -8.91 19.84
N ARG A 119 -11.73 -9.54 19.99
CA ARG A 119 -12.90 -9.34 19.09
C ARG A 119 -13.44 -7.93 19.09
N GLU A 120 -13.70 -7.40 20.27
CA GLU A 120 -14.43 -6.14 20.42
C GLU A 120 -13.61 -4.99 19.80
N ALA A 121 -12.30 -4.95 20.08
CA ALA A 121 -11.38 -4.01 19.45
C ALA A 121 -11.33 -4.14 17.92
N ALA A 122 -11.41 -5.36 17.38
CA ALA A 122 -11.46 -5.60 15.94
C ALA A 122 -12.70 -4.99 15.29
N LEU A 123 -13.88 -5.24 15.86
CA LEU A 123 -15.14 -4.69 15.33
C LEU A 123 -15.20 -3.18 15.47
N VAL A 124 -14.77 -2.63 16.61
CA VAL A 124 -14.72 -1.18 16.84
C VAL A 124 -13.75 -0.50 15.87
N SER A 125 -12.53 -1.03 15.70
CA SER A 125 -11.57 -0.46 14.76
C SER A 125 -12.06 -0.51 13.31
N ALA A 126 -12.67 -1.63 12.89
CA ALA A 126 -13.24 -1.76 11.54
C ALA A 126 -14.39 -0.77 11.29
N PHE A 127 -15.22 -0.52 12.31
CA PHE A 127 -16.33 0.42 12.24
C PHE A 127 -15.86 1.88 12.22
N LEU A 128 -14.87 2.24 13.04
CA LEU A 128 -14.40 3.63 13.16
C LEU A 128 -13.50 4.08 12.02
N LEU A 129 -12.64 3.20 11.49
CA LEU A 129 -11.66 3.55 10.46
C LEU A 129 -12.26 4.23 9.21
N PRO A 130 -13.34 3.74 8.58
CA PRO A 130 -13.93 4.43 7.42
C PRO A 130 -14.51 5.82 7.74
N GLY A 131 -14.81 6.11 9.02
CA GLY A 131 -15.27 7.43 9.46
C GLY A 131 -14.14 8.43 9.73
N MET A 132 -12.89 7.98 9.73
CA MET A 132 -11.73 8.87 9.89
C MET A 132 -11.55 9.69 8.61
N VAL A 133 -11.58 11.02 8.75
CA VAL A 133 -11.56 11.98 7.63
C VAL A 133 -10.44 11.67 6.64
N LEU A 134 -9.22 11.46 7.14
CA LEU A 134 -8.06 11.21 6.28
C LEU A 134 -8.15 9.88 5.52
N HIS A 135 -8.63 8.81 6.18
CA HIS A 135 -8.83 7.52 5.54
C HIS A 135 -9.90 7.62 4.46
N PHE A 136 -11.04 8.25 4.77
CA PHE A 136 -12.13 8.45 3.83
C PHE A 136 -11.68 9.27 2.61
N GLN A 137 -11.00 10.38 2.83
CA GLN A 137 -10.54 11.28 1.79
C GLN A 137 -9.52 10.62 0.87
N ILE A 138 -8.48 10.01 1.42
CA ILE A 138 -7.43 9.37 0.60
C ILE A 138 -7.96 8.11 -0.10
N SER A 139 -8.93 7.40 0.48
CA SER A 139 -9.62 6.29 -0.21
C SER A 139 -10.41 6.72 -1.45
N ARG A 140 -10.63 8.03 -1.63
CA ARG A 140 -11.37 8.60 -2.76
C ARG A 140 -10.49 9.29 -3.79
N TRP A 141 -9.18 9.39 -3.55
CA TRP A 141 -8.22 10.00 -4.48
C TRP A 141 -7.35 8.95 -5.14
N ALA A 142 -7.15 9.05 -6.46
CA ALA A 142 -6.30 8.14 -7.22
C ALA A 142 -4.82 8.43 -6.99
N ILE A 143 -4.36 8.15 -5.78
CA ILE A 143 -2.97 8.25 -5.32
C ILE A 143 -2.50 6.95 -4.67
N THR A 144 -1.19 6.79 -4.56
CA THR A 144 -0.51 5.57 -4.08
C THR A 144 -0.81 5.15 -2.63
N ASP A 145 -1.38 6.04 -1.83
CA ASP A 145 -1.30 6.01 -0.37
C ASP A 145 -2.13 4.88 0.25
N MET A 146 -3.36 4.64 -0.22
CA MET A 146 -4.14 3.49 0.26
C MET A 146 -3.52 2.15 -0.13
N THR A 147 -2.96 2.05 -1.34
CA THR A 147 -2.28 0.83 -1.80
C THR A 147 -1.02 0.57 -0.97
N LEU A 148 -0.21 1.59 -0.71
CA LEU A 148 0.94 1.49 0.18
C LEU A 148 0.53 1.09 1.60
N ASN A 149 -0.47 1.79 2.16
CA ASN A 149 -0.95 1.53 3.52
C ASN A 149 -1.44 0.08 3.67
N PHE A 150 -2.18 -0.42 2.69
CA PHE A 150 -2.61 -1.82 2.66
C PHE A 150 -1.42 -2.79 2.77
N PHE A 151 -0.38 -2.60 1.97
CA PHE A 151 0.80 -3.46 2.01
C PHE A 151 1.59 -3.32 3.32
N ILE A 152 1.66 -2.13 3.92
CA ILE A 152 2.29 -1.93 5.24
C ILE A 152 1.48 -2.65 6.34
N LEU A 153 0.16 -2.50 6.36
CA LEU A 153 -0.72 -3.19 7.30
C LEU A 153 -0.61 -4.71 7.15
N LEU A 154 -0.55 -5.19 5.90
CA LEU A 154 -0.43 -6.60 5.59
C LEU A 154 0.93 -7.16 6.04
N ALA A 155 2.00 -6.38 5.87
CA ALA A 155 3.31 -6.69 6.44
C ALA A 155 3.23 -6.83 7.96
N PHE A 156 2.69 -5.84 8.67
CA PHE A 156 2.54 -5.93 10.14
C PHE A 156 1.67 -7.11 10.57
N TYR A 157 0.58 -7.40 9.86
CA TYR A 157 -0.25 -8.57 10.13
C TYR A 157 0.54 -9.88 10.06
N PHE A 158 1.30 -10.10 8.99
CA PHE A 158 2.11 -11.30 8.86
C PHE A 158 3.28 -11.35 9.84
N PHE A 159 3.90 -10.21 10.15
CA PHE A 159 4.93 -10.14 11.19
C PHE A 159 4.38 -10.56 12.55
N VAL A 160 3.27 -9.97 13.00
CA VAL A 160 2.62 -10.31 14.28
C VAL A 160 2.19 -11.77 14.30
N ARG A 161 1.67 -12.28 13.17
CA ARG A 161 1.29 -13.68 13.04
C ARG A 161 2.49 -14.61 13.18
N GLY A 162 3.59 -14.33 12.48
CA GLY A 162 4.81 -15.12 12.56
C GLY A 162 5.48 -15.07 13.94
N TYR A 163 5.40 -13.93 14.63
CA TYR A 163 6.03 -13.72 15.94
C TYR A 163 5.31 -14.42 17.11
N GLN A 164 3.97 -14.43 17.12
CA GLN A 164 3.20 -14.93 18.26
C GLN A 164 2.99 -16.45 18.29
N GLU A 165 3.35 -17.18 17.22
CA GLU A 165 3.13 -18.63 17.15
C GLU A 165 4.32 -19.39 17.75
N GLU A 166 4.04 -20.41 18.58
CA GLU A 166 5.09 -21.20 19.26
C GLU A 166 6.08 -21.87 18.30
N LYS A 167 5.60 -22.25 17.12
CA LYS A 167 6.44 -22.74 16.03
C LYS A 167 6.63 -21.62 15.05
N THR A 168 7.90 -21.31 14.75
CA THR A 168 8.26 -20.38 13.68
C THR A 168 7.50 -20.75 12.42
N ARG A 169 6.80 -19.78 11.81
CA ARG A 169 6.11 -19.95 10.53
C ARG A 169 6.89 -19.21 9.44
N PRO A 170 7.84 -19.87 8.74
CA PRO A 170 8.63 -19.21 7.69
C PRO A 170 7.75 -18.53 6.64
N ARG A 171 6.60 -19.15 6.31
CA ARG A 171 5.62 -18.59 5.38
C ARG A 171 5.16 -17.18 5.75
N ASP A 172 5.00 -16.87 7.03
CA ASP A 172 4.52 -15.57 7.47
C ASP A 172 5.59 -14.50 7.24
N PHE A 173 6.86 -14.82 7.50
CA PHE A 173 7.97 -13.91 7.17
C PHE A 173 8.14 -13.75 5.64
N LEU A 174 7.93 -14.80 4.85
CA LEU A 174 7.92 -14.68 3.38
C LEU A 174 6.80 -13.73 2.89
N LEU A 175 5.60 -13.86 3.45
CA LEU A 175 4.47 -12.99 3.12
C LEU A 175 4.68 -11.55 3.62
N PHE A 176 5.32 -11.37 4.77
CA PHE A 176 5.77 -10.07 5.28
C PHE A 176 6.71 -9.37 4.27
N TYR A 177 7.74 -10.07 3.80
CA TYR A 177 8.66 -9.51 2.80
C TYR A 177 8.00 -9.30 1.44
N GLY A 178 7.10 -10.19 1.03
CA GLY A 178 6.31 -10.01 -0.19
C GLY A 178 5.43 -8.74 -0.14
N ALA A 179 4.79 -8.48 1.00
CA ALA A 179 4.00 -7.28 1.20
C ALA A 179 4.89 -6.02 1.17
N ILE A 180 6.05 -6.03 1.84
CA ILE A 180 7.03 -4.93 1.76
C ILE A 180 7.49 -4.71 0.31
N ALA A 181 7.77 -5.78 -0.43
CA ALA A 181 8.24 -5.70 -1.80
C ALA A 181 7.21 -5.06 -2.74
N LEU A 182 5.94 -5.42 -2.60
CA LEU A 182 4.83 -4.81 -3.36
C LEU A 182 4.54 -3.37 -2.92
N GLY A 183 4.67 -3.08 -1.62
CA GLY A 183 4.60 -1.71 -1.11
C GLY A 183 5.71 -0.83 -1.71
N PHE A 184 6.92 -1.37 -1.84
CA PHE A 184 8.03 -0.66 -2.49
C PHE A 184 7.73 -0.43 -3.97
N LEU A 185 7.20 -1.43 -4.67
CA LEU A 185 6.77 -1.28 -6.07
C LEU A 185 5.58 -0.33 -6.25
N THR A 186 4.94 0.12 -5.16
CA THR A 186 3.87 1.13 -5.17
C THR A 186 4.42 2.55 -5.03
N LYS A 187 5.23 2.83 -4.00
CA LYS A 187 5.65 4.21 -3.66
C LYS A 187 7.15 4.36 -3.37
N GLY A 188 7.89 3.25 -3.34
CA GLY A 188 9.34 3.21 -3.09
C GLY A 188 9.72 3.13 -1.60
N PRO A 189 10.74 3.88 -1.14
CA PRO A 189 11.37 3.71 0.18
C PRO A 189 10.45 3.67 1.42
N PRO A 190 9.32 4.41 1.50
CA PRO A 190 8.46 4.37 2.69
C PRO A 190 7.99 2.96 3.07
N ALA A 191 7.82 2.05 2.10
CA ALA A 191 7.43 0.67 2.34
C ALA A 191 8.49 -0.17 3.07
N LEU A 192 9.77 0.23 2.98
CA LEU A 192 10.87 -0.38 3.74
C LEU A 192 11.09 0.34 5.06
N VAL A 193 11.11 1.68 5.03
CA VAL A 193 11.44 2.52 6.18
C VAL A 193 10.43 2.35 7.31
N ILE A 194 9.13 2.38 7.02
CA ILE A 194 8.10 2.31 8.07
C ILE A 194 8.14 0.95 8.79
N PRO A 195 7.98 -0.21 8.11
CA PRO A 195 8.07 -1.51 8.78
C PRO A 195 9.45 -1.78 9.38
N GLY A 196 10.52 -1.34 8.70
CA GLY A 196 11.90 -1.54 9.15
C GLY A 196 12.21 -0.81 10.46
N LEU A 197 11.84 0.47 10.57
CA LEU A 197 12.02 1.25 11.80
C LEU A 197 11.15 0.72 12.93
N THR A 198 9.89 0.39 12.66
CA THR A 198 9.00 -0.21 13.68
C THR A 198 9.57 -1.52 14.18
N LEU A 199 10.06 -2.39 13.29
CA LEU A 199 10.64 -3.67 13.66
C LEU A 199 11.96 -3.52 14.42
N ALA A 200 12.82 -2.60 13.98
CA ALA A 200 14.07 -2.30 14.68
C ALA A 200 13.80 -1.82 16.11
N LEU A 201 12.89 -0.86 16.28
CA LEU A 201 12.49 -0.38 17.61
C LEU A 201 11.88 -1.50 18.46
N PHE A 202 11.01 -2.32 17.87
CA PHE A 202 10.40 -3.47 18.56
C PHE A 202 11.46 -4.47 19.05
N LEU A 203 12.43 -4.82 18.21
CA LEU A 203 13.54 -5.72 18.55
C LEU A 203 14.44 -5.12 19.64
N LEU A 204 14.74 -3.82 19.58
CA LEU A 204 15.53 -3.12 20.59
C LEU A 204 14.83 -3.13 21.95
N LEU A 205 13.51 -2.91 21.99
CA LEU A 205 12.73 -2.91 23.22
C LEU A 205 12.54 -4.33 23.79
N ARG A 206 12.33 -5.34 22.93
CA ARG A 206 12.12 -6.73 23.36
C ARG A 206 13.42 -7.47 23.67
N ARG A 207 14.56 -7.00 23.14
CA ARG A 207 15.88 -7.64 23.23
C ARG A 207 15.87 -9.12 22.81
N ASP A 208 15.03 -9.45 21.83
CA ASP A 208 14.88 -10.82 21.34
C ASP A 208 15.80 -11.10 20.16
N GLY A 209 17.01 -11.57 20.46
CA GLY A 209 17.99 -11.97 19.44
C GLY A 209 17.59 -13.23 18.66
N ALA A 210 16.69 -14.07 19.19
CA ALA A 210 16.21 -15.25 18.48
C ALA A 210 15.30 -14.83 17.32
N LEU A 211 14.44 -13.82 17.53
CA LEU A 211 13.59 -13.25 16.47
C LEU A 211 14.41 -12.72 15.29
N VAL A 212 15.57 -12.10 15.52
CA VAL A 212 16.46 -11.62 14.44
C VAL A 212 16.86 -12.77 13.50
N ARG A 213 17.15 -13.95 14.06
CA ARG A 213 17.49 -15.14 13.26
C ARG A 213 16.26 -15.69 12.53
N GLN A 214 15.09 -15.66 13.16
CA GLN A 214 13.83 -16.13 12.58
C GLN A 214 13.35 -15.26 11.42
N LEU A 215 13.63 -13.95 11.46
CA LEU A 215 13.33 -13.03 10.38
C LEU A 215 14.02 -13.42 9.07
N ARG A 216 15.21 -14.05 9.14
CA ARG A 216 15.98 -14.43 7.93
C ARG A 216 16.14 -13.24 6.98
N LEU A 217 16.73 -12.16 7.49
CA LEU A 217 16.89 -10.88 6.76
C LEU A 217 17.48 -11.05 5.35
N GLY A 218 18.39 -12.01 5.15
CA GLY A 218 18.92 -12.35 3.82
C GLY A 218 17.84 -12.85 2.85
N THR A 219 16.97 -13.76 3.27
CA THR A 219 15.82 -14.19 2.46
C THR A 219 14.88 -13.02 2.16
N GLY A 220 14.65 -12.15 3.14
CA GLY A 220 13.82 -10.96 2.95
C GLY A 220 14.38 -9.99 1.93
N ALA A 221 15.67 -9.69 2.02
CA ALA A 221 16.37 -8.85 1.04
C ALA A 221 16.28 -9.43 -0.37
N LEU A 222 16.48 -10.76 -0.51
CA LEU A 222 16.35 -11.44 -1.79
C LEU A 222 14.94 -11.31 -2.40
N ILE A 223 13.88 -11.41 -1.59
CA ILE A 223 12.50 -11.24 -2.07
C ILE A 223 12.25 -9.81 -2.54
N VAL A 224 12.63 -8.81 -1.73
CA VAL A 224 12.45 -7.39 -2.08
C VAL A 224 13.19 -7.06 -3.37
N ILE A 225 14.44 -7.53 -3.50
CA ILE A 225 15.23 -7.35 -4.71
C ILE A 225 14.58 -8.08 -5.89
N ALA A 226 14.22 -9.36 -5.76
CA ALA A 226 13.67 -10.15 -6.86
C ALA A 226 12.38 -9.57 -7.44
N VAL A 227 11.52 -8.98 -6.61
CA VAL A 227 10.26 -8.36 -7.05
C VAL A 227 10.48 -6.99 -7.71
N ASN A 228 11.39 -6.19 -7.18
CA ASN A 228 11.57 -4.79 -7.63
C ASN A 228 12.60 -4.67 -8.75
N LEU A 229 13.70 -5.41 -8.67
CA LEU A 229 14.84 -5.34 -9.59
C LEU A 229 14.45 -5.44 -11.07
N PRO A 230 13.51 -6.31 -11.50
CA PRO A 230 13.17 -6.41 -12.92
C PRO A 230 12.73 -5.08 -13.52
N TRP A 231 11.86 -4.33 -12.84
CA TRP A 231 11.41 -3.03 -13.36
C TRP A 231 12.54 -1.99 -13.34
N PHE A 232 13.30 -1.90 -12.24
CA PHE A 232 14.42 -0.95 -12.16
C PHE A 232 15.50 -1.24 -13.20
N ALA A 233 15.81 -2.52 -13.43
CA ALA A 233 16.78 -2.95 -14.43
C ALA A 233 16.31 -2.62 -15.86
N LEU A 234 15.03 -2.85 -16.17
CA LEU A 234 14.45 -2.49 -17.47
C LEU A 234 14.42 -0.99 -17.67
N MET A 235 14.02 -0.20 -16.68
CA MET A 235 14.05 1.26 -16.76
C MET A 235 15.47 1.81 -16.95
N PHE A 236 16.46 1.24 -16.25
CA PHE A 236 17.86 1.60 -16.44
C PHE A 236 18.35 1.21 -17.84
N HIS A 237 17.98 0.04 -18.35
CA HIS A 237 18.34 -0.40 -19.69
C HIS A 237 17.74 0.52 -20.78
N LEU A 238 16.48 0.93 -20.62
CA LEU A 238 15.75 1.75 -21.60
C LEU A 238 16.12 3.23 -21.58
N HIS A 239 16.60 3.76 -20.45
CA HIS A 239 16.77 5.20 -20.26
C HIS A 239 18.16 5.61 -19.77
N GLY A 240 19.02 4.66 -19.41
CA GLY A 240 20.41 4.89 -19.02
C GLY A 240 20.55 5.92 -17.91
N ASP A 241 21.47 6.86 -18.14
CA ASP A 241 21.82 7.89 -17.15
C ASP A 241 20.64 8.80 -16.78
N ALA A 242 19.68 9.06 -17.68
CA ALA A 242 18.53 9.90 -17.35
C ALA A 242 17.66 9.32 -16.21
N PHE A 243 17.54 7.99 -16.13
CA PHE A 243 16.83 7.32 -15.04
C PHE A 243 17.66 7.29 -13.76
N LYS A 244 18.95 6.98 -13.89
CA LYS A 244 19.90 6.96 -12.78
C LYS A 244 20.03 8.32 -12.11
N ASP A 245 20.22 9.37 -12.89
CA ASP A 245 20.39 10.75 -12.43
C ASP A 245 19.10 11.28 -11.78
N HIS A 246 17.92 10.81 -12.22
CA HIS A 246 16.69 11.13 -11.53
C HIS A 246 16.58 10.43 -10.18
N ILE A 247 16.89 9.14 -10.09
CA ILE A 247 16.86 8.42 -8.81
C ILE A 247 17.87 9.01 -7.83
N LEU A 248 19.11 9.22 -8.26
CA LEU A 248 20.18 9.75 -7.40
C LEU A 248 20.01 11.25 -7.12
N GLY A 249 19.63 12.03 -8.13
CA GLY A 249 19.43 13.49 -8.04
C GLY A 249 18.19 13.87 -7.24
N ALA A 250 17.09 13.15 -7.37
CA ALA A 250 15.89 13.37 -6.56
C ALA A 250 16.07 12.91 -5.09
N GLU A 251 16.99 11.98 -4.82
CA GLU A 251 17.32 11.56 -3.45
C GLU A 251 18.32 12.51 -2.77
N ILE A 252 19.24 13.15 -3.51
CA ILE A 252 20.35 13.92 -2.92
C ILE A 252 20.22 15.43 -3.19
N ARG A 253 19.94 15.88 -4.41
CA ARG A 253 20.03 17.29 -4.81
C ARG A 253 18.77 18.08 -4.45
N ASP A 254 17.59 17.59 -4.82
CA ASP A 254 16.33 18.31 -4.59
C ASP A 254 15.87 18.30 -3.12
N ARG A 255 16.47 17.45 -2.28
CA ARG A 255 16.21 17.38 -0.83
C ARG A 255 17.19 18.21 0.01
N ILE A 256 18.35 18.58 -0.53
CA ILE A 256 19.42 19.28 0.19
C ILE A 256 19.62 20.70 -0.34
N VAL A 257 19.46 20.92 -1.65
CA VAL A 257 19.66 22.21 -2.31
C VAL A 257 18.29 22.78 -2.68
N HIS A 258 17.69 23.49 -1.71
CA HIS A 258 16.45 24.26 -1.90
C HIS A 258 16.70 25.53 -2.73
N ASP A 259 16.50 25.47 -4.04
CA ASP A 259 16.31 26.67 -4.89
C ASP A 259 14.83 26.92 -5.24
N THR A 260 13.91 26.16 -4.67
CA THR A 260 12.48 26.46 -4.69
C THR A 260 12.05 26.95 -3.31
N PRO A 261 11.32 28.09 -3.19
CA PRO A 261 10.80 28.55 -1.91
C PRO A 261 10.06 27.42 -1.23
N PHE A 262 10.27 27.28 0.08
CA PHE A 262 9.67 26.29 0.96
C PHE A 262 8.14 26.46 0.96
N SER A 263 7.48 25.99 -0.08
CA SER A 263 6.04 25.78 -0.06
C SER A 263 5.80 24.53 0.76
N GLY A 264 5.05 24.66 1.85
CA GLY A 264 4.65 23.57 2.75
C GLY A 264 3.78 22.49 2.10
N TYR A 265 4.00 22.14 0.83
CA TYR A 265 3.26 21.13 0.06
C TYR A 265 3.24 19.72 0.69
N TYR A 266 4.12 19.45 1.66
CA TYR A 266 4.18 18.15 2.35
C TYR A 266 3.70 18.20 3.81
N VAL A 267 3.16 19.34 4.26
CA VAL A 267 2.51 19.48 5.57
C VAL A 267 1.10 20.05 5.33
N GLY A 268 0.21 19.22 4.77
CA GLY A 268 -1.20 19.57 4.53
C GLY A 268 -1.83 18.75 3.42
#